data_AF-A0A0B6YV36-F1
#
_entry.id   AF-A0A0B6YV36-F1
#
_cell.length_a   1.000
_cell.length_b   1.000
_cell.length_c   1.000
_cell.angle_alpha   90.00
_cell.angle_beta   90.00
_cell.angle_gamma   90.00
#
_symmetry.space_group_name_H-M   'P 1'
#
loop_
_entity.id
_entity.type
_entity.pdbx_description
1 polymer ?
#
loop_
_entity_poly.entity_id
_entity_poly.type
_entity_poly.pdbx_seq_one_letter_code
_entity_poly.pdbx_strand_id
1 'polypeptide(L)'
;FTAKGLLFEGFTVNCFNLMKQILFSDVYKPRKNKEEDSCPVTLEANTIITEFFTFDTLAEICRRLISDYFLLTTDDLTTWDADPEEFCQEEGGDSYKYSLRPCTETLFLTIFKTFRLSLTPVLLEMVQAVQGPCDPENLA
;
A
#
# COMPACT_ATOMS: atom_id res chain seq x y z
N PHE A 1 16.87 3.11 -11.94
CA PHE A 1 17.48 2.25 -10.90
C PHE A 1 17.15 0.80 -11.23
N THR A 2 18.18 -0.04 -11.38
CA THR A 2 18.08 -1.42 -11.89
C THR A 2 17.33 -2.35 -10.96
N ALA A 3 16.53 -3.25 -11.55
CA ALA A 3 15.69 -4.33 -11.02
C ALA A 3 16.35 -5.38 -10.10
N LYS A 4 17.27 -4.98 -9.21
CA LYS A 4 17.99 -5.88 -8.28
C LYS A 4 17.48 -5.82 -6.83
N GLY A 5 16.41 -5.08 -6.54
CA GLY A 5 15.96 -4.78 -5.18
C GLY A 5 14.79 -5.60 -4.64
N LEU A 6 13.98 -6.24 -5.50
CA LEU A 6 12.86 -7.08 -5.06
C LEU A 6 13.36 -8.47 -4.66
N LEU A 7 14.20 -8.53 -3.63
CA LEU A 7 14.57 -9.79 -3.00
C LEU A 7 13.29 -10.44 -2.45
N PHE A 8 12.80 -11.42 -3.21
CA PHE A 8 11.64 -12.27 -2.95
C PHE A 8 10.28 -11.56 -2.99
N GLU A 9 9.64 -11.58 -4.15
CA GLU A 9 8.24 -11.15 -4.35
C GLU A 9 7.31 -11.78 -3.31
N GLY A 10 7.39 -13.10 -3.12
CA GLY A 10 6.59 -13.80 -2.13
C GLY A 10 6.84 -13.34 -0.68
N PHE A 11 8.07 -12.96 -0.33
CA PHE A 11 8.35 -12.38 0.99
C PHE A 11 7.69 -11.01 1.13
N THR A 12 7.79 -10.17 0.09
CA THR A 12 7.17 -8.84 0.07
C THR A 12 5.65 -8.93 0.18
N VAL A 13 5.02 -9.82 -0.61
CA VAL A 13 3.58 -10.10 -0.53
C VAL A 13 3.18 -10.53 0.87
N ASN A 14 3.96 -11.39 1.52
CA ASN A 14 3.70 -11.82 2.89
C ASN A 14 3.82 -10.66 3.89
N CYS A 15 4.85 -9.82 3.78
CA CYS A 15 5.02 -8.64 4.62
C CYS A 15 3.87 -7.64 4.45
N PHE A 16 3.45 -7.38 3.22
CA PHE A 16 2.37 -6.46 2.92
C PHE A 16 1.03 -6.98 3.45
N ASN A 17 0.76 -8.28 3.25
CA ASN A 17 -0.42 -8.91 3.83
C ASN A 17 -0.39 -8.90 5.35
N LEU A 18 0.75 -9.16 6.00
CA LEU A 18 0.88 -9.06 7.45
C LEU A 18 0.52 -7.66 7.94
N MET A 19 1.12 -6.62 7.34
CA MET A 19 0.85 -5.22 7.69
C MET A 19 -0.63 -4.87 7.49
N LYS A 20 -1.22 -5.31 6.38
CA LYS A 20 -2.65 -5.14 6.09
C LYS A 20 -3.52 -5.79 7.16
N GLN A 21 -3.24 -7.04 7.54
CA GLN A 21 -4.03 -7.77 8.55
C GLN A 21 -3.95 -7.09 9.92
N ILE A 22 -2.78 -6.57 10.31
CA ILE A 22 -2.61 -5.80 11.55
C ILE A 22 -3.51 -4.55 11.51
N LEU A 23 -3.51 -3.80 10.41
CA LEU A 23 -4.33 -2.57 10.30
C LEU A 23 -5.83 -2.85 10.17
N PHE A 24 -6.21 -3.97 9.55
CA PHE A 24 -7.60 -4.33 9.35
C PHE A 24 -8.25 -4.93 10.60
N SER A 25 -7.48 -5.63 11.43
CA SER A 25 -7.96 -6.32 12.63
C SER A 25 -8.68 -5.38 13.61
N ASP A 26 -9.97 -5.62 13.82
CA ASP A 26 -10.78 -4.86 14.76
C ASP A 26 -10.42 -5.15 16.22
N VAL A 27 -9.69 -6.24 16.49
CA VAL A 27 -9.20 -6.60 17.83
C VAL A 27 -8.17 -5.57 18.35
N TYR A 28 -7.52 -4.82 17.45
CA TYR A 28 -6.53 -3.80 17.80
C TYR A 28 -7.08 -2.38 17.73
N LYS A 29 -8.37 -2.21 17.41
CA LYS A 29 -9.04 -0.90 17.34
C LYS A 29 -9.87 -0.68 18.60
N PRO A 30 -9.55 0.35 19.41
CA PRO A 30 -10.37 0.70 20.55
C PRO A 30 -11.80 1.03 20.12
N ARG A 31 -12.79 0.60 20.90
CA ARG A 31 -14.20 0.92 20.61
C ARG A 31 -14.43 2.42 20.82
N LYS A 32 -15.18 3.04 19.90
CA LYS A 32 -15.44 4.49 19.91
C LYS A 32 -16.25 4.97 21.12
N ASN A 33 -16.99 4.08 21.77
CA ASN A 33 -17.77 4.38 22.96
C ASN A 33 -16.90 4.13 24.19
N LYS A 34 -16.44 5.22 24.82
CA LYS A 34 -15.54 5.22 26.00
C LYS A 34 -16.13 4.57 27.27
N GLU A 35 -17.37 4.09 27.22
CA GLU A 35 -18.06 3.45 28.35
C GLU A 35 -17.92 1.92 28.35
N GLU A 36 -17.48 1.31 27.24
CA GLU A 36 -17.09 -0.11 27.25
C GLU A 36 -15.58 -0.21 27.49
N ASP A 37 -15.21 -0.85 28.61
CA ASP A 37 -13.84 -1.24 28.94
C ASP A 37 -13.24 -2.00 27.74
N SER A 38 -12.42 -1.29 26.96
CA SER A 38 -11.65 -1.96 25.91
C SER A 38 -10.63 -2.85 26.61
N CYS A 39 -10.55 -4.11 26.18
CA CYS A 39 -9.62 -5.09 26.74
C CYS A 39 -8.21 -4.48 26.83
N PRO A 40 -7.47 -4.64 27.95
CA PRO A 40 -6.11 -4.11 28.10
C PRO A 40 -5.18 -4.49 26.94
N VAL A 41 -5.33 -5.70 26.39
CA VAL A 41 -4.57 -6.19 25.24
C VAL A 41 -4.86 -5.38 23.97
N THR A 42 -6.12 -4.96 23.75
CA THR A 42 -6.50 -4.11 22.62
C THR A 42 -5.87 -2.73 22.73
N LEU A 43 -5.83 -2.15 23.93
CA LEU A 43 -5.21 -0.85 24.18
C LEU A 43 -3.69 -0.89 23.99
N GLU A 44 -3.03 -1.95 24.47
CA GLU A 44 -1.59 -2.16 24.27
C GLU A 44 -1.27 -2.33 22.77
N ALA A 45 -2.03 -3.18 22.06
CA ALA A 45 -1.86 -3.36 20.62
C ALA A 45 -2.08 -2.04 19.85
N ASN A 46 -3.09 -1.25 20.22
CA ASN A 46 -3.33 0.05 19.61
C ASN A 46 -2.19 1.05 19.87
N THR A 47 -1.59 1.00 21.06
CA THR A 47 -0.44 1.82 21.42
C THR A 47 0.75 1.48 20.52
N ILE A 48 1.08 0.19 20.38
CA ILE A 48 2.17 -0.28 19.50
C ILE A 48 1.94 0.14 18.05
N ILE A 49 0.72 -0.03 17.53
CA ILE A 49 0.38 0.39 16.16
C ILE A 49 0.59 1.91 16.00
N THR A 50 0.15 2.71 16.97
CA THR A 50 0.27 4.18 16.89
C THR A 50 1.72 4.64 17.01
N GLU A 51 2.53 3.96 17.84
CA GLU A 51 3.96 4.24 18.00
C GLU A 51 4.78 3.84 16.76
N PHE A 52 4.40 2.76 16.08
CA PHE A 52 5.07 2.32 14.86
C PHE A 52 4.70 3.20 13.65
N PHE A 53 3.40 3.41 13.42
CA PHE A 53 2.86 4.18 12.30
C PHE A 53 2.88 5.69 12.58
N THR A 54 4.06 6.20 12.91
CA THR A 54 4.31 7.64 12.96
C THR A 54 4.09 8.29 11.59
N PHE A 55 3.96 9.62 11.57
CA PHE A 55 3.83 10.35 10.31
C PHE A 55 4.98 10.05 9.33
N ASP A 56 6.23 10.05 9.80
CA ASP A 56 7.41 9.82 8.96
C ASP A 56 7.42 8.39 8.40
N THR A 57 7.11 7.40 9.24
CA THR A 57 6.96 6.00 8.80
C THR A 57 5.89 5.88 7.72
N LEU A 58 4.72 6.47 7.95
CA LEU A 58 3.59 6.43 7.02
C LEU A 58 3.92 7.12 5.69
N ALA A 59 4.56 8.28 5.75
CA ALA A 59 4.96 9.03 4.57
C ALA A 59 5.96 8.23 3.71
N GLU A 60 6.95 7.60 4.33
CA GLU A 60 7.93 6.77 3.63
C GLU A 60 7.29 5.51 3.02
N ILE A 61 6.42 4.82 3.77
CA ILE A 61 5.68 3.66 3.24
C ILE A 61 4.84 4.11 2.03
N CYS A 62 4.09 5.20 2.15
CA CYS A 62 3.26 5.73 1.08
C CYS A 62 4.08 6.05 -0.18
N ARG A 63 5.22 6.74 -0.02
CA ARG A 63 6.11 7.08 -1.13
C ARG A 63 6.65 5.83 -1.82
N ARG A 64 7.15 4.85 -1.06
CA ARG A 64 7.69 3.60 -1.63
C ARG A 64 6.63 2.79 -2.35
N LEU A 65 5.45 2.61 -1.74
CA LEU A 65 4.36 1.89 -2.40
C LEU A 65 4.09 2.50 -3.78
N ILE A 66 3.97 3.82 -3.87
CA ILE A 66 3.64 4.52 -5.13
C ILE A 66 4.80 4.53 -6.12
N SER A 67 6.00 4.86 -5.66
CA SER A 67 7.15 5.06 -6.56
C SER A 67 7.83 3.76 -6.98
N ASP A 68 7.71 2.69 -6.19
CA ASP A 68 8.45 1.45 -6.44
C ASP A 68 7.55 0.24 -6.74
N TYR A 69 6.32 0.19 -6.18
CA TYR A 69 5.47 -1.02 -6.25
C TYR A 69 4.19 -0.85 -7.09
N PHE A 70 3.69 0.37 -7.26
CA PHE A 70 2.52 0.67 -8.10
C PHE A 70 2.85 0.77 -9.59
N LEU A 71 4.13 0.83 -9.95
CA LEU A 71 4.54 0.99 -11.33
C LEU A 71 4.22 -0.27 -12.13
N LEU A 72 3.58 -0.10 -13.28
CA LEU A 72 3.39 -1.17 -14.25
C LEU A 72 4.75 -1.57 -14.81
N THR A 73 5.02 -2.87 -14.77
CA THR A 73 6.22 -3.45 -15.37
C THR A 73 6.06 -3.56 -16.88
N THR A 74 7.15 -3.85 -17.59
CA THR A 74 7.09 -4.13 -19.03
C THR A 74 6.21 -5.34 -19.33
N ASP A 75 6.22 -6.35 -18.46
CA ASP A 75 5.38 -7.54 -18.60
C ASP A 75 3.90 -7.19 -18.43
N ASP A 76 3.56 -6.36 -17.42
CA ASP A 76 2.21 -5.82 -17.23
C ASP A 76 1.69 -5.12 -18.51
N LEU A 77 2.50 -4.23 -19.08
CA LEU A 77 2.13 -3.48 -20.29
C LEU A 77 2.01 -4.38 -21.52
N THR A 78 2.82 -5.43 -21.59
CA THR A 78 2.79 -6.41 -22.69
C THR A 78 1.53 -7.28 -22.61
N THR A 79 1.19 -7.79 -21.42
CA THR A 79 -0.05 -8.53 -21.20
C THR A 79 -1.25 -7.64 -21.49
N TRP A 80 -1.24 -6.38 -21.06
CA TRP A 80 -2.32 -5.44 -21.34
C TRP A 80 -2.49 -5.20 -22.86
N ASP A 81 -1.40 -5.00 -23.60
CA ASP A 81 -1.48 -4.81 -25.07
C ASP A 81 -1.96 -6.07 -25.81
N ALA A 82 -1.57 -7.26 -25.34
CA ALA A 82 -1.91 -8.54 -25.95
C ALA A 82 -3.33 -9.01 -25.64
N ASP A 83 -3.72 -8.99 -24.35
CA ASP A 83 -5.04 -9.39 -23.85
C ASP A 83 -5.46 -8.52 -22.64
N PRO A 84 -6.19 -7.41 -22.88
CA PRO A 84 -6.63 -6.52 -21.81
C PRO A 84 -7.63 -7.19 -20.86
N GLU A 85 -8.35 -8.23 -21.29
CA GLU A 85 -9.34 -8.93 -20.45
C GLU A 85 -8.63 -9.83 -19.44
N GLU A 86 -7.59 -10.56 -19.86
CA GLU A 86 -6.72 -11.35 -18.98
C GLU A 86 -6.05 -10.46 -17.94
N PHE A 87 -5.45 -9.35 -18.38
CA PHE A 87 -4.82 -8.37 -17.48
C PHE A 87 -5.75 -7.89 -16.36
N CYS A 88 -7.02 -7.62 -16.68
CA CYS A 88 -8.01 -7.20 -15.69
C CYS A 88 -8.44 -8.34 -14.75
N GLN A 89 -8.41 -9.59 -15.21
CA GLN A 89 -8.81 -10.76 -14.40
C GLN A 89 -7.78 -11.10 -13.32
N GLU A 90 -6.49 -10.90 -13.59
CA GLU A 90 -5.40 -11.15 -12.63
C GLU A 90 -5.52 -10.29 -11.36
N GLU A 91 -6.24 -9.17 -11.42
CA GLU A 91 -6.46 -8.26 -10.30
C GLU A 91 -7.64 -8.65 -9.41
N GLY A 92 -8.44 -9.65 -9.79
CA GLY A 92 -9.68 -10.01 -9.12
C GLY A 92 -9.55 -10.93 -7.89
N GLY A 93 -10.56 -10.87 -7.01
CA GLY A 93 -10.77 -11.87 -5.95
C GLY A 93 -9.70 -11.88 -4.86
N ASP A 94 -9.06 -13.03 -4.66
CA ASP A 94 -8.05 -13.28 -3.62
C ASP A 94 -6.60 -13.12 -4.13
N SER A 95 -6.41 -12.55 -5.34
CA SER A 95 -5.11 -12.34 -5.98
C SER A 95 -4.12 -11.58 -5.10
N TYR A 96 -4.58 -10.67 -4.25
CA TYR A 96 -3.75 -9.93 -3.28
C TYR A 96 -2.95 -10.81 -2.32
N LYS A 97 -3.34 -12.08 -2.15
CA LYS A 97 -2.62 -13.05 -1.29
C LYS A 97 -1.35 -13.58 -1.95
N TYR A 98 -1.25 -13.48 -3.28
CA TYR A 98 -0.26 -14.18 -4.07
C TYR A 98 0.53 -13.25 -5.00
N SER A 99 -0.11 -12.21 -5.51
CA SER A 99 0.46 -11.31 -6.51
C SER A 99 0.83 -9.96 -5.89
N LEU A 100 2.03 -9.46 -6.23
CA LEU A 100 2.57 -8.22 -5.64
C LEU A 100 1.69 -6.99 -5.91
N ARG A 101 1.20 -6.84 -7.13
CA ARG A 101 0.42 -5.65 -7.52
C ARG A 101 -0.92 -5.54 -6.78
N PRO A 102 -1.83 -6.54 -6.83
CA PRO A 102 -3.06 -6.51 -6.01
C PRO A 102 -2.77 -6.43 -4.50
N CYS A 103 -1.65 -7.03 -4.04
CA CYS A 103 -1.24 -6.92 -2.64
C CYS A 103 -0.90 -5.47 -2.25
N THR A 104 -0.10 -4.80 -3.07
CA THR A 104 0.32 -3.40 -2.91
C THR A 104 -0.90 -2.47 -2.89
N GLU A 105 -1.82 -2.64 -3.85
CA GLU A 105 -3.05 -1.85 -3.94
C GLU A 105 -3.91 -1.99 -2.68
N THR A 106 -4.15 -3.23 -2.24
CA THR A 106 -4.98 -3.46 -1.05
C THR A 106 -4.33 -2.93 0.22
N LEU A 107 -3.00 -3.02 0.36
CA LEU A 107 -2.27 -2.43 1.48
C LEU A 107 -2.36 -0.90 1.45
N PHE A 108 -2.10 -0.27 0.31
CA PHE A 108 -2.19 1.17 0.15
C PHE A 108 -3.58 1.69 0.52
N LEU A 109 -4.64 1.08 -0.01
CA LEU A 109 -6.01 1.45 0.34
C LEU A 109 -6.30 1.30 1.83
N THR A 110 -5.74 0.27 2.48
CA THR A 110 -5.91 0.02 3.92
C THR A 110 -5.21 1.09 4.77
N ILE A 111 -3.96 1.38 4.44
CA ILE A 111 -3.17 2.43 5.10
C ILE A 111 -3.81 3.80 4.89
N PHE A 112 -4.20 4.12 3.66
CA PHE A 112 -4.80 5.41 3.33
C PHE A 112 -6.16 5.63 4.01
N LYS A 113 -7.01 4.59 4.07
CA LYS A 113 -8.28 4.68 4.82
C LYS A 113 -8.06 4.87 6.31
N THR A 114 -7.05 4.21 6.89
CA THR A 114 -6.74 4.28 8.33
C THR A 114 -6.13 5.63 8.71
N PHE A 115 -5.20 6.16 7.90
CA PHE A 115 -4.40 7.36 8.22
C PHE A 115 -4.62 8.51 7.22
N ARG A 116 -5.85 8.64 6.71
CA ARG A 116 -6.22 9.58 5.64
C ARG A 116 -5.70 11.00 5.86
N LEU A 117 -5.89 11.54 7.08
CA LEU A 117 -5.50 12.92 7.39
C LEU A 117 -3.99 13.14 7.29
N SER A 118 -3.19 12.15 7.70
CA SER A 118 -1.73 12.19 7.63
C SER A 118 -1.22 12.03 6.19
N LEU A 119 -1.86 11.16 5.40
CA LEU A 119 -1.34 10.76 4.09
C LEU A 119 -1.84 11.62 2.92
N THR A 120 -2.98 12.29 3.05
CA THR A 120 -3.49 13.21 2.02
C THR A 120 -2.45 14.25 1.59
N PRO A 121 -1.78 15.01 2.48
CA PRO A 121 -0.78 15.99 2.06
C PRO A 121 0.43 15.35 1.36
N VAL A 122 0.87 14.16 1.80
CA VAL A 122 1.98 13.43 1.17
C VAL A 122 1.63 13.06 -0.27
N LEU A 123 0.43 12.53 -0.51
CA LEU A 123 -0.03 12.20 -1.86
C LEU A 123 -0.12 13.42 -2.76
N LEU A 124 -0.64 14.53 -2.24
CA LEU A 124 -0.74 15.78 -3.00
C LEU A 124 0.65 16.29 -3.38
N GLU A 125 1.61 16.26 -2.46
CA GLU A 125 3.02 16.61 -2.72
C GLU A 125 3.61 15.74 -3.84
N MET A 126 3.41 14.42 -3.77
CA MET A 126 3.92 13.49 -4.80
C MET A 126 3.33 13.79 -6.19
N VAL A 127 2.03 14.01 -6.28
CA VAL A 127 1.36 14.38 -7.55
C VAL A 127 1.88 15.72 -8.06
N GLN A 128 2.01 16.71 -7.17
CA GLN A 128 2.51 18.04 -7.53
C GLN A 128 3.96 18.02 -8.03
N ALA A 129 4.79 17.08 -7.56
CA ALA A 129 6.15 16.92 -8.02
C ALA A 129 6.25 16.41 -9.47
N VAL A 130 5.23 15.70 -9.97
CA VAL A 130 5.27 15.03 -11.29
C VAL A 130 4.28 15.61 -12.31
N GLN A 131 3.35 16.48 -11.90
CA GLN A 131 2.34 17.08 -12.81
C GLN A 131 2.89 18.10 -13.83
N GLY A 132 4.20 18.38 -13.82
CA GLY A 132 4.83 19.27 -14.80
C GLY A 132 4.78 18.69 -16.22
N PRO A 133 5.00 19.52 -17.26
CA PRO A 133 5.09 19.03 -18.62
C PRO A 133 6.21 17.99 -18.73
N CYS A 134 5.84 16.76 -19.09
CA CYS A 134 6.79 15.68 -19.35
C CYS A 134 7.44 15.92 -20.71
N ASP A 135 8.77 15.96 -20.75
CA ASP A 135 9.51 16.06 -22.01
C ASP A 135 9.18 14.83 -22.88
N PRO A 136 8.75 14.99 -24.14
CA PRO A 136 8.49 13.88 -25.04
C PRO A 136 9.69 12.93 -25.22
N GLU A 137 10.93 13.37 -24.95
CA GLU A 137 12.12 12.51 -24.99
C GLU A 137 12.25 11.57 -23.78
N ASN A 138 11.54 11.82 -22.66
CA ASN A 138 11.54 10.96 -21.47
C ASN A 138 10.48 9.83 -21.53
N LEU A 139 9.75 9.70 -22.65
CA LEU A 139 8.74 8.66 -22.90
C LEU A 139 9.30 7.43 -23.64
N ALA A 140 10.61 7.41 -23.92
CA ALA A 140 11.30 6.36 -24.69
C ALA A 140 11.93 5.27 -23.81
#